data_AF-A0A4Y2VL39-F1
#
_entry.id   AF-A0A4Y2VL39-F1
#
_cell.length_a   1.000
_cell.length_b   1.000
_cell.length_c   1.000
_cell.angle_alpha   90.00
_cell.angle_beta   90.00
_cell.angle_gamma   90.00
#
_symmetry.space_group_name_H-M   'P 1'
#
loop_
_entity.id
_entity.type
_entity.pdbx_description
1 polymer ?
#
loop_
_entity_poly.entity_id
_entity_poly.type
_entity_poly.pdbx_seq_one_letter_code
_entity_poly.pdbx_strand_id
1 'polypeptide(L)'
;MPLSVVMETGYSTAFWGCYSYVGRVGGQQPVSLGEGCGWEGTIIHELGHALGFYHEQNRSDRDDYITIYWDNIIEGKADQFMKLKPNQNQLLTPFDYESIMLYGSTSFSKDRRNLRTMEGKKGEYLRDVLSKGKLSPSDIQRIKKLYKC
;
A
#
# COMPACT_ATOMS: atom_id res chain seq x y z
N MET A 1 -21.27 -15.75 2.23
CA MET A 1 -20.08 -16.41 2.83
C MET A 1 -19.19 -15.32 3.43
N PRO A 2 -18.76 -15.46 4.70
CA PRO A 2 -17.91 -14.47 5.36
C PRO A 2 -16.51 -14.40 4.72
N LEU A 3 -15.84 -13.25 4.85
CA LEU A 3 -14.41 -13.11 4.59
C LEU A 3 -13.66 -13.87 5.70
N SER A 4 -12.80 -14.82 5.34
CA SER A 4 -11.98 -15.58 6.28
C SER A 4 -10.51 -15.24 6.03
N VAL A 5 -9.95 -14.40 6.90
CA VAL A 5 -8.54 -14.02 6.90
C VAL A 5 -7.84 -14.77 8.02
N VAL A 6 -6.67 -15.34 7.71
CA VAL A 6 -5.81 -15.97 8.72
C VAL A 6 -4.52 -15.18 8.80
N MET A 7 -4.26 -14.60 9.98
CA MET A 7 -3.00 -13.91 10.23
C MET A 7 -1.92 -14.94 10.54
N GLU A 8 -0.88 -14.97 9.71
CA GLU A 8 0.27 -15.85 9.88
C GLU A 8 1.43 -15.02 10.43
N THR A 9 1.72 -15.22 11.72
CA THR A 9 2.90 -14.67 12.40
C THR A 9 3.94 -15.79 12.48
N GLY A 10 5.07 -15.62 11.80
CA GLY A 10 6.08 -16.67 11.67
C GLY A 10 7.44 -16.23 12.19
N TYR A 11 7.95 -16.92 13.22
CA TYR A 11 9.40 -17.12 13.46
C TYR A 11 9.98 -18.24 12.56
N SER A 12 9.15 -18.77 11.65
CA SER A 12 9.46 -19.88 10.75
C SER A 12 9.82 -19.35 9.36
N THR A 13 10.93 -19.84 8.83
CA THR A 13 11.68 -19.44 7.64
C THR A 13 10.93 -19.41 6.28
N ALA A 14 9.61 -19.59 6.26
CA ALA A 14 8.83 -19.76 5.03
C ALA A 14 8.13 -18.48 4.51
N PHE A 15 8.01 -17.43 5.31
CA PHE A 15 7.33 -16.19 4.91
C PHE A 15 8.14 -14.95 5.30
N TRP A 16 8.95 -14.47 4.36
CA TRP A 16 9.71 -13.23 4.51
C TRP A 16 8.87 -12.05 3.98
N GLY A 17 8.57 -11.08 4.84
CA GLY A 17 7.91 -9.82 4.46
C GLY A 17 6.47 -9.67 4.95
N CYS A 18 5.86 -8.55 4.57
CA CYS A 18 4.49 -8.19 4.89
C CYS A 18 3.69 -8.24 3.59
N TYR A 19 2.62 -9.03 3.54
CA TYR A 19 1.77 -9.10 2.35
C TYR A 19 0.35 -9.60 2.66
N SER A 20 -0.57 -9.20 1.79
CA SER A 20 -1.91 -9.76 1.70
C SER A 20 -2.41 -9.77 0.26
N TYR A 21 -3.38 -10.63 -0.03
CA TYR A 21 -4.14 -10.57 -1.26
C TYR A 21 -5.03 -9.33 -1.30
N VAL A 22 -5.24 -8.77 -2.49
CA VAL A 22 -6.17 -7.65 -2.66
C VAL A 22 -7.60 -8.17 -2.79
N GLY A 23 -8.39 -7.94 -1.74
CA GLY A 23 -9.80 -8.31 -1.67
C GLY A 23 -10.03 -9.79 -1.37
N ARG A 24 -11.28 -10.22 -1.57
CA ARG A 24 -11.71 -11.59 -1.28
C ARG A 24 -11.36 -12.54 -2.42
N VAL A 25 -10.40 -13.44 -2.18
CA VAL A 25 -9.98 -14.45 -3.17
C VAL A 25 -10.75 -15.77 -3.10
N GLY A 26 -11.56 -15.94 -2.04
CA GLY A 26 -12.28 -17.19 -1.76
C GLY A 26 -11.46 -18.16 -0.91
N GLY A 27 -12.13 -19.03 -0.16
CA GLY A 27 -11.46 -19.91 0.81
C GLY A 27 -10.74 -19.15 1.94
N GLN A 28 -9.72 -19.78 2.51
CA GLN A 28 -8.81 -19.19 3.47
C GLN A 28 -7.76 -18.35 2.73
N GLN A 29 -7.55 -17.10 3.15
CA GLN A 29 -6.49 -16.25 2.60
C GLN A 29 -5.54 -15.76 3.71
N PRO A 30 -4.21 -15.94 3.53
CA PRO A 30 -3.24 -15.49 4.52
C PRO A 30 -3.03 -13.98 4.46
N VAL A 31 -2.79 -13.39 5.64
CA VAL A 31 -2.13 -12.10 5.83
C VAL A 31 -0.81 -12.40 6.53
N SER A 32 0.31 -12.15 5.85
CA SER A 32 1.63 -12.40 6.40
C SER A 32 2.15 -11.18 7.15
N LEU A 33 2.51 -11.39 8.42
CA LEU A 33 3.14 -10.40 9.29
C LEU A 33 4.44 -11.00 9.83
N GLY A 34 5.42 -11.16 8.95
CA GLY A 34 6.75 -11.67 9.30
C GLY A 34 7.59 -10.72 10.16
N GLU A 35 8.86 -11.06 10.32
CA GLU A 35 9.81 -10.20 11.06
C GLU A 35 9.88 -8.79 10.45
N GLY A 36 9.77 -7.77 11.29
CA GLY A 36 9.73 -6.36 10.86
C GLY A 36 8.35 -5.83 10.48
N CYS A 37 7.30 -6.66 10.45
CA CYS A 37 5.94 -6.25 10.08
C CYS A 37 5.05 -5.83 11.27
N GLY A 38 5.54 -5.93 12.51
CA GLY A 38 4.76 -5.69 13.73
C GLY A 38 4.40 -4.23 14.03
N TRP A 39 4.62 -3.31 13.09
CA TRP A 39 4.22 -1.91 13.24
C TRP A 39 2.72 -1.76 12.96
N GLU A 40 2.03 -0.97 13.77
CA GLU A 40 0.57 -0.76 13.65
C GLU A 40 0.18 -0.33 12.23
N GLY A 41 0.92 0.61 11.63
CA GLY A 41 0.68 1.06 10.27
C GLY A 41 0.80 -0.06 9.22
N THR A 42 1.80 -0.94 9.38
CA THR A 42 1.99 -2.09 8.48
C THR A 42 0.84 -3.08 8.62
N ILE A 43 0.40 -3.37 9.84
CA ILE A 43 -0.74 -4.27 10.07
C ILE A 43 -2.01 -3.71 9.43
N ILE A 44 -2.29 -2.42 9.61
CA ILE A 44 -3.46 -1.76 9.00
C ILE A 44 -3.35 -1.77 7.47
N HIS A 45 -2.17 -1.57 6.91
CA HIS A 45 -1.91 -1.63 5.47
C HIS A 45 -2.26 -3.00 4.86
N GLU A 46 -1.78 -4.09 5.47
CA GLU A 46 -2.06 -5.44 4.97
C GLU A 46 -3.54 -5.81 5.12
N LEU A 47 -4.20 -5.34 6.17
CA LEU A 47 -5.66 -5.46 6.29
C LEU A 47 -6.40 -4.62 5.23
N GLY A 48 -5.87 -3.46 4.87
CA GLY A 48 -6.37 -2.64 3.75
C GLY A 48 -6.34 -3.38 2.42
N HIS A 49 -5.26 -4.11 2.14
CA HIS A 49 -5.19 -5.03 1.00
C HIS A 49 -6.28 -6.11 1.08
N ALA A 50 -6.43 -6.80 2.21
CA ALA A 50 -7.48 -7.82 2.39
C ALA A 50 -8.90 -7.27 2.18
N LEU A 51 -9.15 -6.00 2.50
CA LEU A 51 -10.41 -5.30 2.24
C LEU A 51 -10.63 -4.93 0.76
N GLY A 52 -9.62 -5.02 -0.09
CA GLY A 52 -9.71 -4.78 -1.53
C GLY A 52 -9.05 -3.50 -2.02
N PHE A 53 -8.20 -2.87 -1.21
CA PHE A 53 -7.49 -1.66 -1.64
C PHE A 53 -6.12 -1.99 -2.22
N TYR A 54 -5.84 -1.45 -3.40
CA TYR A 54 -4.49 -1.38 -3.96
C TYR A 54 -3.74 -0.19 -3.39
N HIS A 55 -2.44 -0.09 -3.66
CA HIS A 55 -1.68 1.07 -3.21
C HIS A 55 -2.10 2.36 -3.90
N GLU A 56 -2.01 3.44 -3.16
CA GLU A 56 -2.38 4.78 -3.61
C GLU A 56 -1.50 5.25 -4.78
N GLN A 57 -0.20 4.94 -4.76
CA GLN A 57 0.71 5.29 -5.84
C GLN A 57 0.48 4.51 -7.14
N ASN A 58 -0.32 3.44 -7.11
CA ASN A 58 -0.69 2.66 -8.30
C ASN A 58 -2.00 3.15 -8.94
N ARG A 59 -2.67 4.17 -8.39
CA ARG A 59 -3.87 4.71 -9.03
C ARG A 59 -3.59 5.16 -10.46
N SER A 60 -4.59 4.99 -11.34
CA SER A 60 -4.53 5.38 -12.74
C SER A 60 -4.33 6.89 -12.95
N ASP A 61 -4.76 7.72 -11.98
CA ASP A 61 -4.66 9.19 -11.94
C ASP A 61 -3.45 9.71 -11.15
N ARG A 62 -2.58 8.83 -10.62
CA ARG A 62 -1.51 9.22 -9.69
C ARG A 62 -0.51 10.25 -10.24
N ASP A 63 -0.29 10.30 -11.56
CA ASP A 63 0.69 11.21 -12.18
C ASP A 63 0.30 12.70 -12.06
N ASP A 64 -0.98 12.97 -11.73
CA ASP A 64 -1.48 14.31 -11.43
C ASP A 64 -1.07 14.79 -10.02
N TYR A 65 -0.67 13.86 -9.15
CA TYR A 65 -0.43 14.09 -7.72
C TYR A 65 1.01 13.80 -7.28
N ILE A 66 1.65 12.78 -7.85
CA ILE A 66 3.01 12.39 -7.49
C ILE A 66 3.90 12.25 -8.72
N THR A 67 5.20 12.41 -8.51
CA THR A 67 6.23 12.10 -9.50
C THR A 67 6.97 10.85 -9.07
N ILE A 68 7.22 9.92 -10.00
CA ILE A 68 8.04 8.73 -9.77
C ILE A 68 9.42 8.93 -10.40
N TYR A 69 10.46 8.70 -9.63
CA TYR A 69 11.85 8.73 -10.05
C TYR A 69 12.33 7.32 -10.40
N TRP A 70 12.05 6.89 -11.62
CA TRP A 70 12.30 5.52 -12.06
C TRP A 70 13.77 5.09 -11.93
N ASP A 71 14.71 5.99 -12.22
CA ASP A 71 16.15 5.73 -12.12
C ASP A 71 16.63 5.48 -10.69
N ASN A 72 15.86 5.91 -9.69
CA ASN A 72 16.17 5.75 -8.27
C ASN A 72 15.65 4.42 -7.69
N ILE A 73 14.82 3.67 -8.44
CA ILE A 73 14.20 2.42 -7.99
C ILE A 73 15.18 1.26 -8.18
N ILE A 74 15.31 0.39 -7.17
CA ILE A 74 16.12 -0.84 -7.26
C ILE A 74 15.71 -1.68 -8.48
N GLU A 75 16.70 -2.24 -9.17
CA GLU A 75 16.46 -3.11 -10.32
C GLU A 75 15.49 -4.25 -9.99
N GLY A 76 14.51 -4.49 -10.87
CA GLY A 76 13.47 -5.50 -10.65
C GLY A 76 12.34 -5.11 -9.70
N LYS A 77 12.24 -3.85 -9.27
CA LYS A 77 11.15 -3.33 -8.41
C LYS A 77 10.27 -2.27 -9.07
N ALA A 78 10.40 -2.06 -10.37
CA ALA A 78 9.60 -1.08 -11.11
C ALA A 78 8.09 -1.43 -11.12
N ASP A 79 7.75 -2.73 -11.06
CA ASP A 79 6.39 -3.25 -10.99
C ASP A 79 5.60 -2.69 -9.80
N GLN A 80 6.27 -2.41 -8.68
CA GLN A 80 5.68 -1.83 -7.46
C GLN A 80 5.09 -0.43 -7.67
N PHE A 81 5.50 0.27 -8.74
CA PHE A 81 5.10 1.63 -9.07
C PHE A 81 4.24 1.72 -10.35
N MET A 82 3.91 0.58 -10.96
CA MET A 82 3.12 0.57 -12.18
C MET A 82 1.67 0.96 -11.90
N LYS A 83 1.07 1.77 -12.79
CA LYS A 83 -0.32 2.18 -12.63
C LYS A 83 -1.26 1.00 -12.91
N LEU A 84 -2.32 0.91 -12.13
CA LEU A 84 -3.51 0.12 -12.45
C LEU A 84 -4.15 0.66 -13.72
N LYS A 85 -4.73 -0.25 -14.51
CA LYS A 85 -5.58 0.16 -15.63
C LYS A 85 -6.83 0.88 -15.09
N PRO A 86 -7.40 1.85 -15.82
CA PRO A 86 -8.60 2.56 -15.37
C PRO A 86 -9.77 1.64 -15.00
N ASN A 87 -9.92 0.50 -15.67
CA ASN A 87 -10.97 -0.48 -15.38
C ASN A 87 -10.67 -1.39 -14.15
N GLN A 88 -9.43 -1.40 -13.67
CA GLN A 88 -9.00 -2.11 -12.46
C GLN A 88 -8.97 -1.19 -11.23
N ASN A 89 -9.03 0.13 -11.46
CA ASN A 89 -8.86 1.13 -10.41
C ASN A 89 -10.20 1.78 -10.02
N GLN A 90 -10.61 1.60 -8.77
CA GLN A 90 -11.83 2.22 -8.24
C GLN A 90 -11.49 3.53 -7.53
N LEU A 91 -11.68 4.66 -8.24
CA LEU A 91 -11.43 6.01 -7.71
C LEU A 91 -12.55 6.48 -6.76
N LEU A 92 -12.63 5.86 -5.59
CA LEU A 92 -13.70 6.13 -4.62
C LEU A 92 -13.56 7.47 -3.90
N THR A 93 -12.35 8.04 -3.84
CA THR A 93 -12.07 9.36 -3.25
C THR A 93 -10.97 10.07 -4.02
N PRO A 94 -10.76 11.39 -3.78
CA PRO A 94 -9.54 12.07 -4.22
C PRO A 94 -8.26 11.36 -3.75
N PHE A 95 -7.15 11.67 -4.41
CA PHE A 95 -5.83 11.18 -4.03
C PHE A 95 -5.48 11.67 -2.62
N ASP A 96 -4.94 10.77 -1.80
CA ASP A 96 -4.64 11.04 -0.40
C ASP A 96 -3.18 10.72 -0.05
N TYR A 97 -2.40 11.78 0.13
CA TYR A 97 -0.99 11.71 0.53
C TYR A 97 -0.77 11.07 1.91
N GLU A 98 -1.81 11.04 2.75
CA GLU A 98 -1.77 10.45 4.09
C GLU A 98 -2.42 9.07 4.17
N SER A 99 -2.86 8.52 3.04
CA SER A 99 -3.46 7.19 2.98
C SER A 99 -2.50 6.15 3.54
N ILE A 100 -3.02 5.22 4.35
CA ILE A 100 -2.23 4.07 4.81
C ILE A 100 -1.72 3.22 3.64
N MET A 101 -2.40 3.29 2.49
CA MET A 101 -2.07 2.56 1.27
C MET A 101 -1.03 3.28 0.39
N LEU A 102 -0.54 4.46 0.77
CA LEU A 102 0.53 5.16 0.04
C LEU A 102 1.90 4.82 0.64
N TYR A 103 2.81 4.33 -0.20
CA TYR A 103 4.22 4.13 0.15
C TYR A 103 4.93 5.43 0.55
N GLY A 104 6.10 5.32 1.19
CA GLY A 104 6.94 6.45 1.51
C GLY A 104 7.88 6.83 0.36
N SER A 105 8.40 8.06 0.38
CA SER A 105 9.25 8.64 -0.67
C SER A 105 10.55 7.86 -0.97
N THR A 106 11.00 6.98 -0.08
CA THR A 106 12.24 6.20 -0.23
C THR A 106 11.99 4.69 -0.41
N SER A 107 10.72 4.30 -0.61
CA SER A 107 10.34 2.89 -0.80
C SER A 107 11.05 2.33 -2.03
N PHE A 108 11.68 1.15 -1.90
CA PHE A 108 12.46 0.50 -2.96
C PHE A 108 13.56 1.38 -3.60
N SER A 109 14.10 2.36 -2.86
CA SER A 109 15.19 3.20 -3.32
C SER A 109 16.53 2.47 -3.36
N LYS A 110 17.34 2.73 -4.39
CA LYS A 110 18.75 2.31 -4.50
C LYS A 110 19.60 2.86 -3.35
N ASP A 111 19.26 4.05 -2.85
CA ASP A 111 19.88 4.67 -1.69
C ASP A 111 18.82 5.44 -0.89
N ARG A 112 18.29 4.81 0.15
CA ARG A 112 17.22 5.40 0.98
C ARG A 112 17.64 6.70 1.69
N ARG A 113 18.94 7.00 1.82
CA ARG A 113 19.40 8.22 2.50
C ARG A 113 19.40 9.43 1.58
N ASN A 114 19.67 9.22 0.29
CA ASN A 114 19.91 10.31 -0.66
C ASN A 114 18.94 10.34 -1.84
N LEU A 115 18.29 9.22 -2.17
CA LEU A 115 17.46 9.09 -3.36
C LEU A 115 16.00 8.81 -2.99
N ARG A 116 15.10 9.71 -3.42
CA ARG A 116 13.66 9.49 -3.38
C ARG A 116 13.24 8.69 -4.62
N THR A 117 12.37 7.70 -4.47
CA THR A 117 11.71 7.01 -5.58
C THR A 117 10.42 7.70 -5.98
N MET A 118 9.83 8.49 -5.10
CA MET A 118 8.67 9.31 -5.41
C MET A 118 8.49 10.49 -4.46
N GLU A 119 7.72 11.48 -4.88
CA GLU A 119 7.33 12.62 -4.06
C GLU A 119 6.03 13.26 -4.56
N GLY A 120 5.43 14.12 -3.75
CA GLY A 120 4.29 14.94 -4.16
C GLY A 120 4.66 15.92 -5.28
N LYS A 121 3.68 16.34 -6.07
CA LYS A 121 3.91 17.20 -7.25
C LYS A 121 4.56 18.54 -6.91
N LYS A 122 4.46 19.00 -5.66
CA LYS A 122 5.11 20.24 -5.18
C LYS A 122 6.38 19.95 -4.37
N GLY A 123 6.95 18.75 -4.51
CA GLY A 123 8.16 18.31 -3.83
C GLY A 123 7.94 17.79 -2.40
N GLU A 124 6.69 17.53 -2.01
CA GLU A 124 6.35 17.05 -0.67
C GLU A 124 6.94 15.65 -0.40
N TYR A 125 7.57 15.49 0.77
CA TYR A 125 8.03 14.18 1.22
C TYR A 125 6.87 13.31 1.69
N LEU A 126 6.79 12.08 1.17
CA LEU A 126 5.74 11.12 1.49
C LEU A 126 6.20 10.20 2.63
N ARG A 127 5.40 10.12 3.69
CA ARG A 127 5.72 9.33 4.89
C ARG A 127 5.58 7.83 4.64
N ASP A 128 6.50 7.05 5.20
CA ASP A 128 6.44 5.59 5.15
C ASP A 128 5.24 5.04 5.94
N VAL A 129 4.70 3.90 5.48
CA VAL A 129 3.55 3.21 6.09
C VAL A 129 3.76 2.94 7.58
N LEU A 130 4.96 2.51 7.97
CA LEU A 130 5.34 2.26 9.37
C LEU A 130 5.19 3.49 10.30
N SER A 131 5.18 4.71 9.74
CA SER A 131 4.97 5.95 10.50
C SER A 131 3.51 6.43 10.54
N LYS A 132 2.59 5.70 9.87
CA LYS A 132 1.16 6.01 9.80
C LYS A 132 0.39 5.08 10.74
N GLY A 133 0.17 5.49 11.98
CA GLY A 133 -0.49 4.66 13.00
C GLY A 133 -2.02 4.52 12.88
N LYS A 134 -2.64 5.01 11.80
CA LYS A 134 -4.10 4.96 11.63
C LYS A 134 -4.53 5.13 10.18
N LEU A 135 -5.76 4.72 9.90
CA LEU A 135 -6.46 5.09 8.66
C LEU A 135 -6.63 6.61 8.57
N SER A 136 -6.43 7.16 7.38
CA SER A 136 -6.81 8.54 7.11
C SER A 136 -8.34 8.68 7.06
N PRO A 137 -8.89 9.91 7.18
CA PRO A 137 -10.31 10.14 6.92
C PRO A 137 -10.75 9.68 5.52
N SER A 138 -9.86 9.79 4.53
CA SER A 138 -10.14 9.33 3.16
C SER A 138 -10.16 7.81 3.08
N ASP A 139 -9.27 7.09 3.76
CA ASP A 139 -9.28 5.63 3.83
C ASP A 139 -10.59 5.11 4.44
N ILE A 140 -11.03 5.71 5.54
CA ILE A 140 -12.32 5.38 6.18
C ILE A 140 -13.48 5.63 5.20
N GLN A 141 -13.45 6.75 4.47
CA GLN A 141 -14.47 7.05 3.47
C GLN A 141 -14.47 6.04 2.31
N ARG A 142 -13.30 5.57 1.86
CA ARG A 142 -13.19 4.53 0.83
C ARG A 142 -13.81 3.23 1.28
N ILE A 143 -13.51 2.78 2.49
CA ILE A 143 -14.11 1.57 3.09
C ILE A 143 -15.63 1.71 3.11
N LYS A 144 -16.15 2.84 3.61
CA LYS A 144 -17.59 3.12 3.65
C LYS A 144 -18.24 3.10 2.27
N LYS A 145 -17.61 3.70 1.26
CA LYS A 145 -18.12 3.69 -0.12
C LYS A 145 -18.10 2.30 -0.73
N LEU A 146 -17.04 1.54 -0.52
CA LEU A 146 -16.88 0.19 -1.06
C LEU A 146 -17.89 -0.79 -0.44
N TYR A 147 -18.07 -0.73 0.89
CA TYR A 147 -18.93 -1.65 1.65
C TYR A 147 -20.32 -1.11 1.96
N LYS A 148 -20.65 0.12 1.52
CA LYS A 148 -21.95 0.78 1.69
C LYS A 148 -22.42 0.88 3.15
N CYS A 149 -21.55 1.40 4.03
CA CYS A 149 -21.82 1.59 5.45
C CYS A 149 -21.67 3.05 5.93
#